data_AF-A0A329RSE5-F1
#
_entry.id   AF-A0A329RSE5-F1
#
_cell.length_a   1.000
_cell.length_b   1.000
_cell.length_c   1.000
_cell.angle_alpha   90.00
_cell.angle_beta   90.00
_cell.angle_gamma   90.00
#
_symmetry.space_group_name_H-M   'P 1'
#
loop_
_entity.id
_entity.type
_entity.pdbx_description
1 polymer ?
#
loop_
_entity_poly.entity_id
_entity_poly.type
_entity_poly.pdbx_seq_one_letter_code
_entity_poly.pdbx_strand_id
1 'polypeptide(L)'
;VVYYQSRQLKPAERNYPVHDKELLAIKYVLAKFRVDLLGSGPFVVYTDHASLRTAVKTPHISQLMARWLSFFAEYDFLVEYKPGRLNVVADA
;
A
#
# COMPACT_ATOMS: atom_id res chain seq x y z
N VAL A 1 1.01 6.64 -17.78
CA VAL A 1 1.01 7.01 -16.35
C VAL A 1 0.17 8.27 -16.19
N VAL A 2 -0.72 8.33 -15.20
CA VAL A 2 -1.61 9.49 -14.97
C VAL A 2 -0.97 10.49 -14.00
N TYR A 3 -0.30 10.02 -12.94
CA TYR A 3 0.39 10.86 -11.96
C TYR A 3 1.49 10.09 -11.21
N TYR A 4 2.46 10.82 -10.63
CA TYR A 4 3.53 10.28 -9.77
C TYR A 4 3.47 10.89 -8.38
N GLN A 5 3.49 10.06 -7.34
CA GLN A 5 3.49 10.53 -5.95
C GLN A 5 4.56 9.85 -5.12
N SER A 6 5.31 10.64 -4.35
CA SER A 6 6.22 10.16 -3.31
C SER A 6 6.03 10.95 -2.01
N ARG A 7 6.47 10.38 -0.90
CA ARG A 7 6.61 11.10 0.38
C ARG A 7 7.74 10.51 1.20
N GLN A 8 8.35 11.34 2.05
CA GLN A 8 9.28 10.86 3.06
C GLN A 8 8.54 10.31 4.29
N LEU A 9 9.12 9.28 4.92
CA LEU A 9 8.66 8.75 6.19
C LEU A 9 8.93 9.76 7.32
N LYS A 10 7.92 9.98 8.16
CA LYS A 10 8.05 10.74 9.41
C LYS A 10 9.01 10.04 10.37
N PRO A 11 9.65 10.75 11.32
CA PRO A 11 10.58 10.15 12.27
C PRO A 11 10.05 8.90 12.98
N ALA A 12 8.78 8.91 13.39
CA ALA A 12 8.14 7.74 14.00
C ALA A 12 7.90 6.58 13.01
N GLU A 13 7.54 6.88 11.76
CA GLU A 13 7.27 5.89 10.71
C GLU A 13 8.57 5.18 10.25
N ARG A 14 9.74 5.85 10.41
CA ARG A 14 11.05 5.25 10.10
C ARG A 14 11.38 4.06 11.00
N ASN A 15 10.81 4.01 12.20
CA ASN A 15 11.03 2.91 13.15
C ASN A 15 10.08 1.73 12.91
N TYR A 16 9.15 1.83 11.96
CA TYR A 16 8.24 0.73 11.67
C TYR A 16 8.97 -0.45 11.03
N PRO A 17 8.53 -1.69 11.29
CA PRO A 17 8.96 -2.86 10.52
C PRO A 17 8.76 -2.62 9.02
N VAL A 18 9.59 -3.24 8.18
CA VAL A 18 9.54 -3.06 6.71
C VAL A 18 8.14 -3.31 6.18
N HIS A 19 7.49 -4.38 6.64
CA HIS A 19 6.12 -4.72 6.27
C HIS A 19 5.10 -3.58 6.56
N ASP A 20 5.20 -2.95 7.73
CA ASP A 20 4.31 -1.86 8.12
C ASP A 20 4.61 -0.57 7.32
N LYS A 21 5.86 -0.36 6.89
CA LYS A 21 6.24 0.76 6.00
C LYS A 21 5.63 0.62 4.62
N GLU A 22 5.65 -0.59 4.05
CA GLU A 22 5.05 -0.83 2.75
C GLU A 22 3.53 -0.62 2.79
N LEU A 23 2.86 -1.15 3.81
CA LEU A 23 1.42 -0.94 3.95
C LEU A 23 1.07 0.54 4.18
N LEU A 24 1.92 1.25 4.92
CA LEU A 24 1.82 2.70 5.10
C LEU A 24 1.98 3.47 3.76
N ALA A 25 2.76 2.96 2.82
CA ALA A 25 2.87 3.50 1.47
C ALA A 25 1.55 3.31 0.69
N ILE A 26 0.99 2.09 0.70
CA ILE A 26 -0.30 1.79 0.06
C ILE A 26 -1.40 2.69 0.64
N LYS A 27 -1.52 2.75 1.97
CA LYS A 27 -2.50 3.61 2.66
C LYS A 27 -2.40 5.07 2.21
N TYR A 28 -1.18 5.57 2.06
CA TYR A 28 -0.95 6.94 1.65
C TYR A 28 -1.41 7.21 0.22
N VAL A 29 -1.09 6.32 -0.72
CA VAL A 29 -1.52 6.42 -2.12
C VAL A 29 -3.05 6.36 -2.19
N LEU A 30 -3.69 5.41 -1.51
CA LEU A 30 -5.15 5.31 -1.46
C LEU A 30 -5.80 6.59 -0.90
N ALA A 31 -5.23 7.15 0.17
CA ALA A 31 -5.74 8.40 0.72
C ALA A 31 -5.53 9.60 -0.23
N LYS A 32 -4.40 9.62 -0.96
CA LYS A 32 -4.07 10.70 -1.89
C LYS A 32 -4.97 10.68 -3.13
N PHE A 33 -5.26 9.50 -3.66
CA PHE A 33 -6.13 9.30 -4.84
C PHE A 33 -7.53 8.85 -4.45
N ARG A 34 -7.99 9.20 -3.24
CA ARG A 34 -9.31 8.79 -2.73
C ARG A 34 -10.44 9.16 -3.70
N VAL A 35 -10.37 10.34 -4.31
CA VAL A 35 -11.39 10.82 -5.26
C VAL A 35 -11.49 9.93 -6.50
N ASP A 36 -10.36 9.35 -6.93
CA ASP A 36 -10.30 8.53 -8.14
C ASP A 36 -10.52 7.04 -7.86
N LEU A 37 -10.15 6.56 -6.66
CA LEU A 37 -10.12 5.12 -6.32
C LEU A 37 -11.31 4.67 -5.46
N LEU A 38 -11.94 5.58 -4.72
CA LEU A 38 -13.05 5.20 -3.85
C LEU A 38 -14.32 5.02 -4.69
N GLY A 39 -14.86 3.79 -4.71
CA GLY A 39 -16.06 3.46 -5.48
C GLY A 39 -15.84 3.32 -6.99
N SER A 40 -14.59 3.34 -7.47
CA SER A 40 -14.25 3.16 -8.89
C SER A 40 -14.37 1.72 -9.40
N GLY A 41 -14.69 0.77 -8.51
CA GLY A 41 -14.64 -0.67 -8.77
C GLY A 41 -13.25 -1.28 -8.51
N PRO A 42 -13.08 -2.59 -8.76
CA PRO A 42 -11.85 -3.32 -8.45
C PRO A 42 -10.62 -2.77 -9.18
N PHE A 43 -9.51 -2.58 -8.47
CA PHE A 43 -8.21 -2.22 -9.06
C PHE A 43 -7.04 -3.02 -8.48
N VAL A 44 -5.88 -2.94 -9.13
CA VAL A 44 -4.68 -3.69 -8.72
C VAL A 44 -3.59 -2.74 -8.24
N VAL A 45 -3.05 -3.03 -7.05
CA VAL A 45 -1.87 -2.39 -6.48
C VAL A 45 -0.67 -3.29 -6.71
N TYR A 46 0.28 -2.83 -7.52
CA TYR A 46 1.55 -3.53 -7.75
C TYR A 46 2.60 -3.13 -6.71
N THR A 47 3.28 -4.11 -6.14
CA THR A 47 4.37 -3.91 -5.17
C THR A 47 5.52 -4.86 -5.46
N ASP A 48 6.74 -4.41 -5.21
CA ASP A 48 7.97 -5.21 -5.26
C ASP A 48 8.21 -6.02 -3.97
N HIS A 49 7.25 -6.01 -3.04
CA HIS A 49 7.32 -6.76 -1.81
C HIS A 49 6.32 -7.93 -1.82
N ALA A 50 6.82 -9.14 -2.11
CA ALA A 50 5.98 -10.34 -2.26
C ALA A 50 5.13 -10.70 -1.02
N SER A 51 5.62 -10.39 0.19
CA SER A 51 4.91 -10.64 1.46
C SER A 51 3.60 -9.87 1.59
N LEU A 52 3.47 -8.72 0.90
CA LEU A 52 2.27 -7.89 0.94
C LEU A 52 1.08 -8.51 0.22
N ARG A 53 1.29 -9.45 -0.70
CA ARG A 53 0.21 -10.19 -1.37
C ARG A 53 -0.74 -10.84 -0.37
N THR A 54 -0.19 -11.30 0.75
CA THR A 54 -0.91 -11.94 1.85
C THR A 54 -1.18 -11.01 3.02
N ALA A 55 -0.52 -9.84 3.11
CA ALA A 55 -0.63 -8.94 4.27
C ALA A 55 -2.06 -8.49 4.58
N VAL A 56 -2.86 -8.22 3.55
CA VAL A 56 -4.28 -7.83 3.71
C VAL A 56 -5.15 -9.00 4.17
N LYS A 57 -4.71 -10.24 3.94
CA LYS A 57 -5.47 -11.48 4.20
C LYS A 57 -4.96 -12.30 5.40
N THR A 58 -3.82 -11.94 6.00
CA THR A 58 -3.18 -12.74 7.05
C THR A 58 -3.77 -12.39 8.43
N PRO A 59 -3.99 -13.36 9.34
CA PRO A 59 -4.56 -13.10 10.67
C PRO A 59 -3.58 -12.46 11.68
N HIS A 60 -2.28 -12.45 11.41
CA HIS A 60 -1.26 -11.83 12.27
C HIS A 60 -0.95 -10.39 11.85
N ILE A 61 -1.93 -9.53 12.07
CA ILE A 61 -1.90 -8.11 11.73
C ILE A 61 -1.32 -7.34 12.92
N SER A 62 -0.34 -6.45 12.69
CA SER A 62 0.18 -5.60 13.76
C SER A 62 -0.92 -4.69 14.31
N GLN A 63 -0.87 -4.24 15.57
CA GLN A 63 -1.89 -3.34 16.13
C GLN A 63 -2.08 -2.06 15.28
N LEU A 64 -1.00 -1.57 14.66
CA LEU A 64 -1.03 -0.42 13.76
C LEU A 64 -1.83 -0.72 12.49
N MET A 65 -1.62 -1.89 11.90
CA MET A 65 -2.36 -2.35 10.73
C MET A 65 -3.84 -2.60 11.05
N ALA A 66 -4.15 -3.13 12.24
CA ALA A 66 -5.53 -3.38 12.66
C ALA A 66 -6.36 -2.09 12.64
N ARG A 67 -5.77 -0.96 13.06
CA ARG A 67 -6.40 0.37 12.96
C ARG A 67 -6.67 0.83 11.53
N TRP A 68 -5.94 0.30 10.55
CA TRP A 68 -6.11 0.68 9.14
C TRP A 68 -7.00 -0.30 8.36
N LEU A 69 -7.41 -1.41 8.96
CA LEU A 69 -8.28 -2.38 8.27
C LEU A 69 -9.58 -1.75 7.78
N SER A 70 -10.26 -0.96 8.61
CA SER A 70 -11.48 -0.26 8.20
C SER A 70 -11.24 0.70 7.05
N PHE A 71 -10.08 1.35 7.02
CA PHE A 71 -9.70 2.23 5.90
C PHE A 71 -9.49 1.43 4.61
N PHE A 72 -8.79 0.29 4.67
CA PHE A 72 -8.59 -0.54 3.49
C PHE A 72 -9.88 -1.18 2.99
N ALA A 73 -10.80 -1.54 3.90
CA ALA A 73 -12.10 -2.12 3.55
C ALA A 73 -13.01 -1.16 2.77
N GLU A 74 -12.74 0.15 2.78
CA GLU A 74 -13.43 1.12 1.91
C GLU A 74 -13.07 0.96 0.42
N TYR A 75 -11.94 0.31 0.09
CA TYR A 75 -11.44 0.18 -1.27
C TYR A 75 -11.51 -1.27 -1.76
N ASP A 76 -11.93 -1.44 -3.01
CA ASP A 76 -11.92 -2.74 -3.68
C ASP A 76 -10.61 -2.89 -4.48
N PHE A 77 -9.59 -3.47 -3.84
CA PHE A 77 -8.28 -3.65 -4.48
C PHE A 77 -7.64 -4.99 -4.20
N LEU A 78 -6.81 -5.42 -5.16
CA LEU A 78 -5.95 -6.58 -5.06
C LEU A 78 -4.49 -6.16 -5.03
N VAL A 79 -3.69 -6.83 -4.20
CA VAL A 79 -2.24 -6.61 -4.15
C VAL A 79 -1.56 -7.69 -4.97
N GLU A 80 -0.80 -7.28 -5.99
CA GLU A 80 -0.01 -8.16 -6.84
C GLU A 80 1.48 -7.85 -6.75
N TYR A 81 2.29 -8.91 -6.72
CA TYR A 81 3.73 -8.77 -6.70
C TYR A 81 4.26 -8.51 -8.11
N LYS A 82 5.07 -7.45 -8.26
CA LYS A 82 5.82 -7.14 -9.46
C LYS A 82 7.29 -6.96 -9.08
N PRO A 83 8.23 -7.80 -9.56
CA PRO A 83 9.64 -7.70 -9.22
C PRO A 83 10.20 -6.28 -9.44
N GLY A 84 11.02 -5.77 -8.52
CA GLY A 84 11.59 -4.41 -8.56
C GLY A 84 12.29 -4.08 -9.89
N ARG A 85 12.96 -5.06 -10.51
CA ARG A 85 13.55 -4.92 -11.86
C ARG A 85 12.52 -4.50 -12.94
N LEU A 86 11.26 -4.85 -12.76
CA LEU A 86 10.14 -4.48 -13.63
C LEU A 86 9.33 -3.29 -13.06
N ASN A 87 9.65 -2.84 -11.85
CA ASN A 87 9.03 -1.72 -11.15
C ASN A 87 9.89 -0.44 -11.20
N VAL A 88 10.70 -0.30 -12.25
CA VAL A 88 11.68 0.79 -12.46
C VAL A 88 11.10 2.20 -12.24
N VAL A 89 9.82 2.39 -12.54
CA VAL A 89 9.14 3.68 -12.42
C VAL A 89 8.83 4.06 -10.96
N ALA A 90 8.59 3.08 -10.09
CA ALA A 90 8.37 3.32 -8.67
C ALA A 90 9.68 3.46 -7.89
N ASP A 91 10.77 2.86 -8.41
CA ASP A 91 12.10 2.86 -7.79
C ASP A 91 12.97 4.08 -8.18
N ALA A 92 12.54 4.86 -9.19
CA ALA A 92 13.23 6.05 -9.69
C ALA A 92 12.91 7.30 -8.86
#